data_AF-A0A7J8X9G8-F1
#
_entry.id   AF-A0A7J8X9G8-F1
#
_cell.length_a   1.000
_cell.length_b   1.000
_cell.length_c   1.000
_cell.angle_alpha   90.00
_cell.angle_beta   90.00
_cell.angle_gamma   90.00
#
_symmetry.space_group_name_H-M   'P 1'
#
loop_
_entity.id
_entity.type
_entity.pdbx_description
1 polymer ?
#
loop_
_entity_poly.entity_id
_entity_poly.type
_entity_poly.pdbx_seq_one_letter_code
_entity_poly.pdbx_strand_id
1 'polypeptide(L)'
;MQALQAPTLRASPLNPLKKPNPNPHFRYVFTLPHRPTKRFTSITASSTTVSAPKREKDPKKRVVVTGMGLVSVFGNDVDVYYDKLLSGESGIGLIDRFDASKFPTRFAGQIRGFTSEGYIDGKNDRRLDDCLRYCIVAGKKALEDADLGGDKLSK
;
A
#
# COMPACT_ATOMS: atom_id res chain seq x y z
N MET A 1 17.40 -3.20 48.22
CA MET A 1 16.11 -2.98 47.53
C MET A 1 16.30 -3.28 46.05
N GLN A 2 15.44 -4.15 45.52
CA GLN A 2 15.04 -4.35 44.12
C GLN A 2 16.08 -4.59 43.00
N ALA A 3 15.93 -5.77 42.40
CA ALA A 3 16.36 -6.16 41.07
C ALA A 3 15.46 -5.55 39.98
N LEU A 4 16.00 -5.30 38.78
CA LEU A 4 15.24 -5.25 37.53
C LEU A 4 16.08 -5.85 36.39
N GLN A 5 15.96 -7.16 36.20
CA GLN A 5 16.35 -7.85 34.96
C GLN A 5 15.26 -7.66 33.89
N ALA A 6 15.68 -7.56 32.64
CA ALA A 6 14.83 -7.42 31.46
C ALA A 6 13.84 -8.59 31.29
N PRO A 7 12.59 -8.36 30.87
CA PRO A 7 11.65 -9.44 30.58
C PRO A 7 11.95 -10.02 29.20
N THR A 8 12.51 -11.24 29.16
CA THR A 8 12.53 -12.07 27.96
C THR A 8 11.09 -12.45 27.60
N LEU A 9 10.60 -11.95 26.46
CA LEU A 9 9.30 -12.32 25.89
C LEU A 9 9.28 -13.83 25.59
N ARG A 10 8.58 -14.59 26.42
CA ARG A 10 8.33 -16.02 26.23
C ARG A 10 7.17 -16.18 25.24
N ALA A 11 7.36 -16.94 24.18
CA ALA A 11 6.30 -17.25 23.22
C ALA A 11 5.14 -17.97 23.91
N SER A 12 3.91 -17.47 23.72
CA SER A 12 2.68 -18.07 24.23
C SER A 12 2.41 -19.44 23.57
N PRO A 13 2.03 -20.48 24.32
CA PRO A 13 1.80 -21.81 23.74
C PRO A 13 0.49 -21.87 22.93
N LEU A 14 0.57 -22.57 21.79
CA LEU A 14 -0.54 -22.85 20.89
C LEU A 14 -1.57 -23.81 21.55
N ASN A 15 -2.83 -23.39 21.57
CA ASN A 15 -4.04 -24.19 21.82
C ASN A 15 -4.24 -24.87 23.21
N PRO A 16 -5.03 -24.26 24.12
CA PRO A 16 -5.33 -24.85 25.43
C PRO A 16 -6.53 -25.82 25.46
N LEU A 17 -7.10 -26.24 24.32
CA LEU A 17 -8.40 -26.95 24.29
C LEU A 17 -8.37 -28.36 23.66
N LYS A 18 -7.28 -29.12 23.80
CA LYS A 18 -7.28 -30.54 23.42
C LYS A 18 -6.96 -31.44 24.61
N LYS A 19 -7.99 -31.92 25.31
CA LYS A 19 -7.84 -33.02 26.28
C LYS A 19 -7.82 -34.35 25.53
N PRO A 20 -6.87 -35.26 25.79
CA PRO A 20 -6.90 -36.61 25.22
C PRO A 20 -7.95 -37.46 25.96
N ASN A 21 -8.88 -38.07 25.23
CA ASN A 21 -9.88 -38.98 25.78
C ASN A 21 -9.29 -40.40 25.89
N PRO A 22 -9.26 -41.03 27.08
CA PRO A 22 -8.80 -42.40 27.24
C PRO A 22 -10.01 -43.34 27.34
N ASN A 23 -10.37 -44.01 26.24
CA ASN A 23 -11.07 -45.28 26.31
C ASN A 23 -10.93 -46.05 24.98
N PRO A 24 -10.34 -47.25 25.00
CA PRO A 24 -10.36 -48.17 23.86
C PRO A 24 -11.71 -48.92 23.86
N HIS A 25 -12.11 -49.45 22.71
CA HIS A 25 -13.39 -50.15 22.45
C HIS A 25 -14.54 -49.27 21.95
N PHE A 26 -14.45 -48.87 20.68
CA PHE A 26 -15.63 -48.92 19.83
C PHE A 26 -15.22 -49.18 18.37
N ARG A 27 -15.35 -50.43 17.94
CA ARG A 27 -15.21 -50.83 16.54
C ARG A 27 -16.47 -50.38 15.81
N TYR A 28 -16.36 -49.30 15.03
CA TYR A 28 -17.26 -49.09 13.89
C TYR A 28 -16.48 -49.40 12.61
N VAL A 29 -16.83 -50.52 12.00
CA VAL A 29 -16.46 -50.85 10.62
C VAL A 29 -17.31 -49.93 9.74
N PHE A 30 -16.74 -48.80 9.32
CA PHE A 30 -17.36 -47.95 8.31
C PHE A 30 -16.62 -48.17 7.00
N THR A 31 -17.24 -48.94 6.11
CA THR A 31 -16.79 -49.13 4.74
C THR A 31 -16.82 -47.78 4.02
N LEU A 32 -15.64 -47.26 3.68
CA LEU A 32 -15.51 -46.03 2.89
C LEU A 32 -15.97 -46.28 1.45
N PRO A 33 -16.88 -45.49 0.87
CA PRO A 33 -17.09 -45.50 -0.57
C PRO A 33 -15.81 -45.01 -1.26
N HIS A 34 -15.37 -45.73 -2.29
CA HIS A 34 -14.21 -45.37 -3.10
C HIS A 34 -14.39 -43.97 -3.69
N ARG A 35 -13.61 -43.02 -3.19
CA ARG A 35 -13.50 -41.67 -3.73
C ARG A 35 -12.77 -41.77 -5.08
N PRO A 36 -13.35 -41.36 -6.21
CA PRO A 36 -12.62 -41.34 -7.47
C PRO A 36 -11.44 -40.38 -7.30
N THR A 37 -10.24 -40.89 -7.55
CA THR A 37 -9.00 -40.11 -7.58
C THR A 37 -9.14 -39.01 -8.62
N LYS A 38 -9.37 -37.77 -8.20
CA LYS A 38 -9.23 -36.62 -9.09
C LYS A 38 -7.77 -36.60 -9.53
N ARG A 39 -7.52 -36.85 -10.82
CA ARG A 39 -6.22 -36.58 -11.45
C ARG A 39 -5.90 -35.11 -11.18
N PHE A 40 -4.92 -34.88 -10.32
CA PHE A 40 -4.27 -33.58 -10.23
C PHE A 40 -3.50 -33.41 -11.54
N THR A 41 -4.05 -32.64 -12.46
CA THR A 41 -3.27 -32.07 -13.56
C THR A 41 -2.30 -31.09 -12.92
N SER A 42 -1.02 -31.46 -12.84
CA SER A 42 0.04 -30.52 -12.52
C SER A 42 0.10 -29.50 -13.65
N ILE A 43 -0.46 -28.31 -13.43
CA ILE A 43 -0.19 -27.16 -14.29
C ILE A 43 1.24 -26.76 -13.98
N THR A 44 2.18 -27.20 -14.81
CA THR A 44 3.53 -26.66 -14.80
C THR A 44 3.42 -25.23 -15.29
N ALA A 45 3.40 -24.26 -14.36
CA ALA A 45 3.59 -22.87 -14.71
C ALA A 45 5.00 -22.75 -15.29
N SER A 46 5.12 -22.59 -16.59
CA SER A 46 6.35 -22.15 -17.24
C SER A 46 6.64 -20.74 -16.71
N SER A 47 7.47 -20.65 -15.68
CA SER A 47 8.05 -19.37 -15.27
C SER A 47 8.92 -18.92 -16.43
N THR A 48 8.43 -17.98 -17.23
CA THR A 48 9.30 -17.13 -18.04
C THR A 48 10.19 -16.40 -17.04
N THR A 49 11.39 -16.93 -16.81
CA THR A 49 12.45 -16.22 -16.10
C THR A 49 12.89 -15.09 -17.02
N VAL A 50 12.15 -13.99 -17.01
CA VAL A 50 12.57 -12.78 -17.69
C VAL A 50 13.82 -12.31 -16.95
N SER A 51 14.97 -12.52 -17.58
CA SER A 51 16.25 -12.01 -17.09
C SER A 51 16.08 -10.52 -16.79
N ALA A 52 16.69 -10.06 -15.69
CA ALA A 52 16.66 -8.65 -15.32
C ALA A 52 17.11 -7.79 -16.52
N PRO A 53 16.37 -6.70 -16.83
CA PRO A 53 16.71 -5.86 -17.97
C PRO A 53 18.12 -5.30 -17.81
N LYS A 54 18.95 -5.52 -18.83
CA LYS A 54 20.33 -5.01 -18.86
C LYS A 54 20.28 -3.48 -18.95
N ARG A 55 21.06 -2.79 -18.11
CA ARG A 55 21.14 -1.31 -18.10
C ARG A 55 21.43 -0.79 -19.52
N GLU A 56 20.55 0.06 -20.01
CA GLU A 56 20.72 0.76 -21.29
C GLU A 56 21.95 1.68 -21.21
N LYS A 57 22.83 1.57 -22.21
CA LYS A 57 24.10 2.31 -22.27
C LYS A 57 24.00 3.54 -23.17
N ASP A 58 23.11 3.51 -24.17
CA ASP A 58 22.92 4.61 -25.09
C ASP A 58 22.29 5.81 -24.34
N PRO A 59 22.99 6.96 -24.21
CA PRO A 59 22.48 8.10 -23.47
C PRO A 59 21.14 8.62 -24.02
N LYS A 60 20.85 8.44 -25.32
CA LYS A 60 19.59 8.88 -25.92
C LYS A 60 18.39 8.01 -25.54
N LYS A 61 18.65 6.76 -25.13
CA LYS A 61 17.62 5.80 -24.71
C LYS A 61 17.48 5.73 -23.20
N ARG A 62 18.41 6.33 -22.46
CA ARG A 62 18.38 6.36 -21.00
C ARG A 62 17.32 7.34 -20.52
N VAL A 63 16.41 6.82 -19.71
CA VAL A 63 15.39 7.60 -19.01
C VAL A 63 15.79 7.73 -17.55
N VAL A 64 15.64 8.93 -17.00
CA VAL A 64 15.89 9.24 -15.59
C VAL A 64 14.68 10.00 -15.03
N VAL A 65 14.49 9.93 -13.72
CA VAL A 65 13.52 10.76 -13.00
C VAL A 65 14.26 12.03 -12.57
N THR A 66 13.80 13.19 -13.03
CA THR A 66 14.45 14.50 -12.77
C THR A 66 13.69 15.37 -11.78
N GLY A 67 12.41 15.08 -11.54
CA GLY A 67 11.61 15.78 -10.55
C GLY A 67 10.44 14.94 -10.08
N MET A 68 9.98 15.23 -8.87
CA MET A 68 8.90 14.53 -8.19
C MET A 68 7.90 15.53 -7.63
N GLY A 69 6.63 15.14 -7.65
CA GLY A 69 5.55 15.92 -7.08
C GLY A 69 4.43 15.00 -6.67
N LEU A 70 3.84 15.27 -5.51
CA LEU A 70 2.81 14.42 -4.93
C LEU A 70 1.80 15.23 -4.11
N VAL A 71 0.64 14.62 -3.93
CA VAL A 71 -0.39 15.06 -2.98
C VAL A 71 -0.86 13.81 -2.26
N SER A 72 -0.64 13.74 -0.95
CA SER A 72 -0.84 12.55 -0.14
C SER A 72 -1.50 12.87 1.20
N VAL A 73 -1.81 11.83 1.97
CA VAL A 73 -2.31 11.92 3.35
C VAL A 73 -1.33 12.62 4.30
N PHE A 74 -0.05 12.64 3.95
CA PHE A 74 1.00 13.30 4.73
C PHE A 74 1.29 14.73 4.27
N GLY A 75 0.56 15.22 3.27
CA GLY A 75 0.76 16.53 2.68
C GLY A 75 1.21 16.46 1.23
N ASN A 76 1.69 17.59 0.73
CA ASN A 76 2.07 17.82 -0.67
C ASN A 76 3.58 18.10 -0.83
N ASP A 77 4.37 17.83 0.20
CA ASP A 77 5.82 17.98 0.23
C ASP A 77 6.48 16.60 0.12
N VAL A 78 7.49 16.49 -0.75
CA VAL A 78 8.13 15.20 -1.07
C VAL A 78 9.04 14.73 0.06
N ASP A 79 9.79 15.64 0.68
CA ASP A 79 10.73 15.33 1.74
C ASP A 79 9.97 14.90 3.00
N VAL A 80 8.94 15.67 3.37
CA VAL A 80 8.07 15.34 4.52
C VAL A 80 7.38 13.99 4.31
N TYR A 81 6.90 13.72 3.10
CA TYR A 81 6.30 12.43 2.76
C TYR A 81 7.31 11.29 2.91
N TYR A 82 8.52 11.47 2.40
CA TYR A 82 9.59 10.46 2.45
C TYR A 82 10.02 10.16 3.88
N ASP A 83 10.22 11.19 4.70
CA ASP A 83 10.60 11.03 6.11
C ASP A 83 9.54 10.25 6.90
N LYS A 84 8.26 10.53 6.65
CA LYS A 84 7.15 9.80 7.30
C LYS A 84 7.04 8.35 6.85
N LEU A 85 7.39 8.05 5.60
CA LEU A 85 7.51 6.67 5.13
C LEU A 85 8.66 5.95 5.84
N LEU A 86 9.82 6.60 5.97
CA LEU A 86 10.98 6.03 6.69
C LEU A 86 10.68 5.82 8.17
N SER A 87 9.89 6.69 8.80
CA SER A 87 9.45 6.54 10.19
C SER A 87 8.34 5.49 10.36
N GLY A 88 7.79 4.95 9.27
CA GLY A 88 6.68 3.98 9.32
C GLY A 88 5.38 4.58 9.86
N GLU A 89 5.15 5.88 9.66
CA GLU A 89 3.90 6.52 10.10
C GLU A 89 2.72 5.98 9.28
N SER A 90 1.56 5.81 9.93
CA SER A 90 0.31 5.44 9.25
C SER A 90 -0.57 6.68 9.05
N GLY A 91 -0.93 6.97 7.80
CA GLY A 91 -1.86 8.04 7.45
C GLY A 91 -3.34 7.63 7.47
N ILE A 92 -3.67 6.47 8.03
CA ILE A 92 -5.04 5.95 8.07
C ILE A 92 -5.76 6.46 9.32
N GLY A 93 -6.93 7.06 9.12
CA GLY A 93 -7.81 7.53 10.19
C GLY A 93 -9.27 7.19 9.93
N LEU A 94 -10.15 7.63 10.84
CA LEU A 94 -11.60 7.57 10.61
C LEU A 94 -12.00 8.50 9.46
N ILE A 95 -13.01 8.08 8.69
CA ILE A 95 -13.60 8.88 7.62
C ILE A 95 -14.36 10.04 8.24
N ASP A 96 -14.03 11.26 7.83
CA ASP A 96 -14.63 12.53 8.32
C ASP A 96 -15.25 13.37 7.19
N ARG A 97 -15.00 13.03 5.92
CA ARG A 97 -15.62 13.70 4.77
C ARG A 97 -17.12 13.45 4.62
N PHE A 98 -17.62 12.35 5.17
CA PHE A 98 -19.04 12.00 5.18
C PHE A 98 -19.36 11.07 6.35
N ASP A 99 -20.64 10.91 6.67
CA ASP A 99 -21.09 9.97 7.70
C ASP A 99 -20.91 8.51 7.23
N ALA A 100 -19.84 7.88 7.72
CA ALA A 100 -19.52 6.49 7.41
C ALA A 100 -20.20 5.46 8.35
N SER A 101 -21.07 5.87 9.29
CA SER A 101 -21.61 5.00 10.34
C SER A 101 -22.34 3.76 9.83
N LYS A 102 -23.01 3.86 8.68
CA LYS A 102 -23.79 2.80 8.04
C LYS A 102 -22.96 1.82 7.21
N PHE A 103 -21.67 2.09 7.01
CA PHE A 103 -20.80 1.28 6.18
C PHE A 103 -19.97 0.30 7.02
N PRO A 104 -19.65 -0.89 6.49
CA PRO A 104 -18.79 -1.86 7.19
C PRO A 104 -17.36 -1.33 7.39
N THR A 105 -16.85 -0.53 6.44
CA THR A 105 -15.52 0.11 6.51
C THR A 105 -15.68 1.59 6.83
N ARG A 106 -14.99 2.06 7.86
CA ARG A 106 -15.13 3.43 8.42
C ARG A 106 -13.83 4.20 8.54
N PHE A 107 -12.76 3.66 7.97
CA PHE A 107 -11.43 4.25 8.00
C PHE A 107 -10.91 4.39 6.57
N ALA A 108 -10.09 5.42 6.35
CA ALA A 108 -9.44 5.69 5.07
C ALA A 108 -8.20 6.57 5.27
N GLY A 109 -7.31 6.57 4.28
CA GLY A 109 -6.26 7.56 4.16
C GLY A 109 -6.81 8.82 3.50
N GLN A 110 -7.33 9.75 4.29
CA GLN A 110 -7.93 10.98 3.76
C GLN A 110 -6.88 12.09 3.63
N ILE A 111 -6.86 12.75 2.48
CA ILE A 111 -6.03 13.94 2.26
C ILE A 111 -6.72 15.12 2.94
N ARG A 112 -6.02 15.71 3.92
CA ARG A 112 -6.50 16.83 4.77
C ARG A 112 -5.72 18.10 4.46
N GLY A 113 -6.36 19.25 4.59
CA GLY A 113 -5.70 20.55 4.40
C GLY A 113 -5.16 20.79 2.99
N PHE A 114 -5.74 20.13 1.97
CA PHE A 114 -5.34 20.35 0.59
C PHE A 114 -5.72 21.77 0.12
N THR A 115 -4.78 22.45 -0.51
CA THR A 115 -5.00 23.72 -1.21
C THR A 115 -4.47 23.60 -2.64
N SER A 116 -5.25 24.11 -3.59
CA SER A 116 -4.92 24.25 -5.01
C SER A 116 -4.51 25.68 -5.38
N GLU A 117 -4.42 26.56 -4.38
CA GLU A 117 -4.08 27.97 -4.56
C GLU A 117 -2.70 28.14 -5.21
N GLY A 118 -2.59 29.07 -6.15
CA GLY A 118 -1.38 29.26 -6.96
C GLY A 118 -1.18 28.25 -8.09
N TYR A 119 -1.82 27.07 -8.02
CA TYR A 119 -1.69 26.03 -9.05
C TYR A 119 -2.88 25.99 -10.02
N ILE A 120 -4.10 26.25 -9.55
CA ILE A 120 -5.32 26.19 -10.37
C ILE A 120 -6.05 27.52 -10.27
N ASP A 121 -6.51 28.04 -11.41
CA ASP A 121 -7.38 29.23 -11.42
C ASP A 121 -8.71 28.93 -10.70
N GLY A 122 -9.18 29.85 -9.86
CA GLY A 122 -10.33 29.63 -8.98
C GLY A 122 -11.62 29.29 -9.73
N LYS A 123 -11.78 29.73 -10.99
CA LYS A 123 -12.94 29.35 -11.82
C LYS A 123 -12.88 27.88 -12.22
N ASN A 124 -11.69 27.38 -12.54
CA ASN A 124 -11.47 25.98 -12.89
C ASN A 124 -11.47 25.08 -11.65
N ASP A 125 -10.92 25.55 -10.54
CA ASP A 125 -10.84 24.80 -9.29
C ASP A 125 -12.21 24.28 -8.84
N ARG A 126 -13.24 25.13 -8.89
CA ARG A 126 -14.62 24.77 -8.52
C ARG A 126 -15.30 23.77 -9.45
N ARG A 127 -14.77 23.58 -10.66
CA ARG A 127 -15.33 22.67 -11.68
C ARG A 127 -14.65 21.31 -11.69
N LEU A 128 -13.52 21.18 -11.00
CA LEU A 128 -12.70 19.98 -11.01
C LEU A 128 -13.01 19.09 -9.81
N ASP A 129 -13.06 17.79 -10.06
CA ASP A 129 -13.08 16.80 -8.99
C ASP A 129 -11.79 16.87 -8.15
N ASP A 130 -11.85 16.43 -6.89
CA ASP A 130 -10.70 16.36 -5.99
C ASP A 130 -9.53 15.59 -6.61
N CYS A 131 -9.80 14.46 -7.28
CA CYS A 131 -8.76 13.65 -7.92
C CYS A 131 -8.02 14.44 -9.00
N LEU A 132 -8.75 15.18 -9.83
CA LEU A 132 -8.16 16.03 -10.87
C LEU A 132 -7.33 17.16 -10.27
N ARG A 133 -7.83 17.79 -9.20
CA ARG A 133 -7.09 18.84 -8.48
C ARG A 133 -5.78 18.30 -7.92
N TYR A 134 -5.79 17.11 -7.32
CA TYR A 134 -4.56 16.46 -6.82
C TYR A 134 -3.57 16.18 -7.95
N CYS A 135 -4.03 15.62 -9.07
CA CYS A 135 -3.18 15.33 -10.22
C CYS A 135 -2.53 16.59 -10.80
N ILE A 136 -3.29 17.68 -10.96
CA ILE A 136 -2.76 18.93 -11.51
C ILE A 136 -1.70 19.53 -10.59
N VAL A 137 -1.99 19.60 -9.28
CA VAL A 137 -1.03 20.14 -8.30
C VAL A 137 0.23 19.28 -8.24
N ALA A 138 0.09 17.95 -8.12
CA ALA A 138 1.24 17.04 -8.09
C ALA A 138 2.09 17.14 -9.36
N GLY A 139 1.46 17.17 -10.53
CA GLY A 139 2.15 17.29 -11.81
C GLY A 139 2.90 18.61 -11.97
N LYS A 140 2.29 19.73 -11.56
CA LYS A 140 2.96 21.04 -11.57
C LYS A 140 4.16 21.08 -10.62
N LYS A 141 4.01 20.56 -9.40
CA LYS A 141 5.12 20.42 -8.46
C LYS A 141 6.27 19.57 -9.02
N ALA A 142 5.97 18.48 -9.72
CA ALA A 142 7.00 17.66 -10.35
C ALA A 142 7.78 18.40 -11.45
N LEU A 143 7.09 19.25 -12.22
CA LEU A 143 7.74 20.09 -13.23
C LEU A 143 8.57 21.20 -12.58
N GLU A 144 8.10 21.79 -11.49
CA GLU A 144 8.85 22.78 -10.70
C GLU A 144 10.13 22.16 -10.12
N ASP A 145 10.04 20.97 -9.52
CA ASP A 145 11.17 20.23 -8.96
C ASP A 145 12.19 19.83 -10.04
N ALA A 146 11.72 19.47 -11.24
CA ALA A 146 12.57 19.19 -12.39
C ALA A 146 13.20 20.45 -13.03
N ASP A 147 12.82 21.65 -12.58
CA ASP A 147 13.14 22.93 -13.20
C ASP A 147 12.67 23.04 -14.68
N LEU A 148 11.53 22.41 -14.98
CA LEU A 148 10.91 22.34 -16.32
C LEU A 148 9.57 23.11 -16.40
N GLY A 149 9.29 24.01 -15.45
CA GLY A 149 8.05 24.77 -15.41
C GLY A 149 7.91 25.82 -16.53
N GLY A 150 6.68 25.98 -17.04
CA GLY A 150 6.24 27.11 -17.87
C GLY A 150 7.12 27.37 -19.11
N ASP A 151 7.88 28.47 -19.04
CA ASP A 151 8.64 29.07 -20.15
C ASP A 151 9.84 28.22 -20.64
N LYS A 152 10.23 27.20 -19.86
CA LYS A 152 11.41 26.36 -20.16
C LYS A 152 11.10 25.18 -21.10
N LEU A 153 9.83 24.94 -21.43
CA LEU A 153 9.41 23.90 -22.36
C LEU A 153 9.43 24.42 -23.81
N SER A 154 10.60 24.36 -24.47
CA SER A 154 10.65 24.50 -25.94
C SER A 154 10.22 23.19 -26.61
N LYS A 155 9.31 23.29 -27.59
CA LYS A 155 8.93 22.18 -28.48
C LYS A 155 10.08 21.73 -29.39
#